data_AF-A0A431TPL2-F1
#
_entry.id   AF-A0A431TPL2-F1
#
_cell.length_a   1.000
_cell.length_b   1.000
_cell.length_c   1.000
_cell.angle_alpha   90.00
_cell.angle_beta   90.00
_cell.angle_gamma   90.00
#
_symmetry.space_group_name_H-M   'P 1'
#
loop_
_entity.id
_entity.type
_entity.pdbx_description
1 polymer ?
#
loop_
_entity_poly.entity_id
_entity_poly.type
_entity_poly.pdbx_seq_one_letter_code
_entity_poly.pdbx_strand_id
1 'polypeptide(L)' 'MHCAYACLEKLIVARHVSDCEEVYPTRSELGALVRLINEELHRRIEAAEGTIGSLRESCAA' A
#
# COMPACT_ATOMS: atom_id res chain seq x y z
N MET A 1 -8.48 -9.45 1.72
CA MET A 1 -8.63 -8.28 0.83
C MET A 1 -9.81 -7.39 1.23
N HIS A 2 -11.02 -7.93 1.44
CA HIS A 2 -12.21 -7.14 1.82
C HIS A 2 -11.99 -6.15 2.98
N CYS A 3 -11.32 -6.54 4.06
CA CYS A 3 -11.08 -5.63 5.19
C CYS A 3 -10.15 -4.45 4.86
N ALA A 4 -9.21 -4.61 3.92
CA ALA A 4 -8.34 -3.51 3.48
C ALA A 4 -9.12 -2.51 2.63
N TYR A 5 -9.99 -3.00 1.74
CA TYR A 5 -10.86 -2.14 0.93
C TYR A 5 -11.94 -1.43 1.77
N ALA A 6 -12.53 -2.11 2.75
CA ALA A 6 -13.43 -1.48 3.71
C ALA A 6 -12.72 -0.39 4.55
N CYS A 7 -11.45 -0.62 4.93
CA CYS A 7 -10.63 0.40 5.57
C CYS A 7 -10.41 1.62 4.66
N LEU A 8 -10.09 1.39 3.38
CA LEU A 8 -9.91 2.46 2.40
C LEU A 8 -11.18 3.25 2.16
N GLU A 9 -12.32 2.59 2.01
CA GLU A 9 -13.63 3.26 1.86
C GLU A 9 -13.91 4.18 3.05
N LYS A 10 -13.71 3.70 4.29
CA LYS A 10 -13.87 4.53 5.49
C LYS A 10 -12.96 5.77 5.49
N LEU A 11 -11.69 5.60 5.08
CA LEU A 11 -10.71 6.70 5.05
C LEU A 11 -10.90 7.67 3.87
N ILE A 12 -11.41 7.21 2.73
CA ILE A 12 -11.56 8.01 1.50
C ILE A 12 -12.94 8.70 1.44
N VAL A 13 -14.00 8.07 1.97
CA VAL A 13 -15.37 8.62 1.99
C VAL A 13 -15.50 9.79 2.96
N ALA A 14 -14.65 9.87 3.99
CA ALA A 14 -14.52 11.03 4.89
C ALA A 14 -13.87 12.27 4.22
N ARG A 15 -14.32 12.59 2.99
CA ARG A 15 -13.72 13.53 2.05
C ARG A 15 -14.00 15.00 2.36
N HIS A 16 -14.76 15.32 3.40
CA HIS A 16 -15.00 16.70 3.83
C HIS A 16 -14.20 17.00 5.08
N VAL A 17 -13.19 17.87 4.95
CA VAL A 17 -12.40 18.44 6.05
C VAL A 17 -13.30 19.15 7.09
N SER A 18 -14.55 19.48 6.73
CA SER A 18 -15.56 20.08 7.60
C SER A 18 -16.48 19.08 8.31
N ASP A 19 -16.57 17.83 7.83
CA ASP A 19 -17.36 16.76 8.46
C ASP A 19 -16.37 15.76 9.09
N CYS A 20 -15.76 16.18 10.19
CA CYS A 20 -14.97 15.30 11.06
C CYS A 20 -15.90 14.34 11.82
N GLU A 21 -16.62 13.48 11.11
CA GLU A 21 -17.04 12.21 11.70
C GLU A 21 -15.75 11.43 12.00
N GLU A 22 -15.47 11.16 13.27
CA GLU A 22 -14.29 10.38 13.65
C GLU A 22 -14.35 9.00 12.97
N VAL A 23 -13.42 8.77 12.04
CA VAL A 23 -13.31 7.49 11.35
C VAL A 23 -12.60 6.49 12.25
N TYR A 24 -13.32 5.44 12.67
CA TYR A 24 -12.78 4.36 13.50
C TYR A 24 -12.63 3.05 12.72
N PRO A 25 -11.52 2.85 11.97
CA PRO A 25 -11.22 1.54 11.39
C PRO A 25 -10.82 0.55 12.50
N THR A 26 -11.25 -0.69 12.37
CA THR A 26 -10.88 -1.74 13.31
C THR A 26 -9.40 -2.11 13.18
N ARG A 27 -8.80 -2.67 14.24
CA ARG A 27 -7.42 -3.18 14.20
C ARG A 27 -7.20 -4.21 13.09
N SER A 28 -8.21 -5.02 12.77
CA SER A 28 -8.16 -6.01 11.69
C SER A 28 -8.19 -5.36 10.30
N GLU A 29 -8.97 -4.30 10.12
CA GLU A 29 -9.03 -3.51 8.88
C GLU A 29 -7.70 -2.78 8.63
N LEU A 30 -7.16 -2.12 9.66
CA LEU A 30 -5.83 -1.49 9.60
C LEU A 30 -4.72 -2.51 9.34
N GLY A 31 -4.73 -3.64 10.04
CA GLY A 31 -3.76 -4.71 9.82
C GLY A 31 -3.80 -5.28 8.41
N ALA A 32 -5.00 -5.43 7.83
CA ALA A 32 -5.16 -5.87 6.44
C ALA A 32 -4.63 -4.83 5.45
N LEU A 33 -4.84 -3.54 5.71
CA LEU A 33 -4.33 -2.44 4.89
C LEU A 33 -2.79 -2.38 4.92
N VAL A 34 -2.20 -2.44 6.11
CA VAL A 34 -0.73 -2.43 6.28
C VAL A 34 -0.10 -3.63 5.57
N ARG A 35 -0.71 -4.82 5.67
CA ARG A 35 -0.21 -6.02 4.98
C ARG A 35 -0.24 -5.86 3.46
N LEU A 36 -1.34 -5.32 2.91
CA LEU A 36 -1.47 -5.06 1.48
C LEU A 36 -0.41 -4.07 0.98
N ILE A 37 -0.20 -2.97 1.73
CA ILE A 37 0.82 -1.97 1.40
C ILE A 37 2.22 -2.58 1.44
N ASN A 38 2.53 -3.38 2.46
CA ASN A 38 3.84 -4.02 2.59
C ASN A 38 4.11 -5.00 1.44
N GLU A 39 3.13 -5.83 1.06
CA GLU A 39 3.26 -6.76 -0.06
C GLU A 39 3.55 -6.03 -1.38
N GLU A 40 2.87 -4.90 -1.63
CA GLU A 40 3.10 -4.11 -2.84
C GLU A 40 4.44 -3.34 -2.81
N LEU A 41 4.85 -2.81 -1.66
CA LEU A 41 6.18 -2.19 -1.51
C LEU A 41 7.29 -3.21 -1.75
N HIS A 42 7.15 -4.43 -1.20
CA HIS A 42 8.12 -5.49 -1.39
C HIS A 42 8.28 -5.85 -2.88
N ARG A 43 7.16 -6.06 -3.59
CA ARG A 43 7.16 -6.32 -5.03
C ARG A 43 7.86 -5.22 -5.83
N ARG A 44 7.66 -3.95 -5.46
CA ARG A 44 8.32 -2.81 -6.13
C ARG A 44 9.83 -2.78 -5.88
N ILE A 45 10.26 -3.14 -4.68
CA ILE A 45 11.69 -3.27 -4.36
C ILE A 45 12.31 -4.37 -5.22
N GLU A 46 11.70 -5.55 -5.27
CA GLU A 46 12.20 -6.67 -6.08
C GLU A 46 12.30 -6.30 -7.57
N ALA A 47 11.29 -5.61 -8.11
CA ALA A 47 11.31 -5.15 -9.49
C ALA A 47 12.42 -4.11 -9.76
N ALA A 48 12.64 -3.18 -8.82
CA ALA A 48 13.71 -2.20 -8.90
C ALA A 48 15.09 -2.87 -8.83
N GLU A 49 15.28 -3.82 -7.92
CA GLU A 49 16.52 -4.60 -7.79
C GLU A 49 16.82 -5.40 -9.06
N GLY A 50 15.82 -6.06 -9.63
CA GLY A 50 15.97 -6.79 -10.90
C GLY A 50 16.33 -5.87 -12.07
N THR A 51 15.74 -4.67 -12.12
CA THR A 51 16.07 -3.66 -13.13
C THR A 51 17.52 -3.16 -12.96
N ILE A 52 17.94 -2.87 -11.72
CA ILE A 52 19.32 -2.46 -11.42
C ILE A 52 20.31 -3.57 -11.78
N GLY A 53 19.99 -4.83 -11.49
CA GLY A 53 20.79 -5.99 -11.88
C GLY A 53 20.99 -6.06 -13.39
N SER A 54 19.88 -5.99 -14.14
CA SER A 54 19.90 -6.03 -15.62
C SER A 54 20.72 -4.89 -16.22
N LEU A 55 20.62 -3.68 -15.64
CA LEU A 55 21.43 -2.52 -16.06
C LEU A 55 22.92 -2.75 -15.80
N ARG A 56 23.29 -3.28 -14.63
CA ARG A 56 24.70 -3.59 -14.30
C ARG A 56 25.29 -4.63 -15.24
N GLU A 57 24.54 -5.69 -15.54
CA GLU A 57 24.95 -6.73 -16.49
C GLU A 57 25.14 -6.14 -17.90
N SER A 58 24.21 -5.29 -18.34
CA SER A 58 24.29 -4.64 -19.66
C SER A 58 25.44 -3.64 -19.78
N CYS A 59 25.83 -2.97 -18.69
CA CYS A 59 26.98 -2.05 -18.67
C CYS A 59 28.32 -2.76 -18.49
N ALA A 60 28.33 -4.01 -18.02
CA ALA A 60 29.54 -4.82 -17.83
C ALA A 60 29.92 -5.65 -19.07
N ALA A 61 29.03 -5.73 -20.06
CA ALA A 61 29.23 -6.35 -21.38
C ALA A 61 29.73 -5.31 -22.41
#